data_AF-A0AAN7PEA3-F1
#
_entry.id   AF-A0AAN7PEA3-F1
#
_cell.length_a   1.000
_cell.length_b   1.000
_cell.length_c   1.000
_cell.angle_alpha   90.00
_cell.angle_beta   90.00
_cell.angle_gamma   90.00
#
_symmetry.space_group_name_H-M   'P 1'
#
loop_
_entity.id
_entity.type
_entity.pdbx_description
1 polymer ?
#
loop_
_entity_poly.entity_id
_entity_poly.type
_entity_poly.pdbx_seq_one_letter_code
_entity_poly.pdbx_strand_id
1 'polypeptide(L)'
;MYLFFLDVLLLQPQPYDNVIIGKGNVPDFMASRQLIILQNIQQMLVELKIQNSSIQQRLHRIEDILVVHPEINTDKVDVFATLLPLKTLEDLKNFDTLLTTNTDNLVIAFNKKLTRIGAQDPKGNVQRIAAKVFSNELLVGCSWKRRSENFKLCNLKVMQLIRSVVMSSFQFYKEVSFEHDLAEWVCFAKQQIQRERLDLREILCFKKFEHHIVILILLGHFNITDAMETCKDFAVRLATKDDALQIDDHLKDYFYREEPINSSINLIDSIEMYNDLDDIKSVDDGVSFVAIDKYNQIIGVCLSRLRQRFEVVEDVKVNNPKLNMIFKLLDCVEAEADIFGKFPEVDVILSVNIISVSSKWRGRGVAQELLSETRKFAKQLGVHLIEVECTSYFSTRLMKKLGYKSIHAKKYADYVENGKPVFTPEDPHNEVNVMVLSL
;
A
#
# COMPACT_ATOMS: atom_id res chain seq x y z
N MET A 1 -33.03 -6.35 -53.58
CA MET A 1 -33.83 -6.22 -52.35
C MET A 1 -33.31 -5.00 -51.61
N TYR A 2 -33.96 -3.84 -51.85
CA TYR A 2 -33.96 -2.55 -51.11
C TYR A 2 -32.63 -2.00 -50.53
N LEU A 3 -32.16 -0.76 -50.74
CA LEU A 3 -32.60 0.44 -51.46
C LEU A 3 -31.37 1.38 -51.42
N PHE A 4 -30.69 1.59 -52.55
CA PHE A 4 -29.87 2.77 -52.82
C PHE A 4 -30.71 3.56 -53.83
N PHE A 5 -31.39 4.64 -53.41
CA PHE A 5 -31.91 5.72 -54.25
C PHE A 5 -32.76 6.64 -53.37
N LEU A 6 -32.17 7.75 -52.94
CA LEU A 6 -32.88 8.99 -52.65
C LEU A 6 -31.90 10.14 -52.87
N ASP A 7 -31.59 10.31 -54.15
CA ASP A 7 -31.10 11.56 -54.70
C ASP A 7 -32.14 12.66 -54.46
N VAL A 8 -31.65 13.79 -53.96
CA VAL A 8 -31.83 15.11 -54.58
C VAL A 8 -33.14 15.28 -55.35
N LEU A 9 -34.26 15.61 -54.67
CA LEU A 9 -35.43 16.24 -55.32
C LEU A 9 -36.49 16.75 -54.33
N LEU A 10 -36.16 17.70 -53.43
CA LEU A 10 -37.19 18.56 -52.79
C LEU A 10 -36.67 19.98 -52.45
N LEU A 11 -35.89 20.57 -53.36
CA LEU A 11 -35.73 22.03 -53.43
C LEU A 11 -36.32 22.52 -54.75
N GLN A 12 -37.64 22.39 -54.89
CA GLN A 12 -38.42 23.20 -55.80
C GLN A 12 -39.03 24.34 -54.96
N PRO A 13 -38.84 25.62 -55.32
CA PRO A 13 -39.48 26.72 -54.62
C PRO A 13 -40.98 26.67 -54.91
N GLN A 14 -41.79 26.41 -53.89
CA GLN A 14 -43.25 26.57 -53.98
C GLN A 14 -43.57 28.07 -54.08
N PRO A 15 -44.54 28.49 -54.91
CA PRO A 15 -44.96 29.88 -54.97
C PRO A 15 -45.64 30.23 -53.66
N TYR A 16 -45.18 31.31 -53.01
CA TYR A 16 -45.85 31.84 -51.82
C TYR A 16 -47.20 32.42 -52.23
N ASP A 17 -48.27 31.75 -51.81
CA ASP A 17 -49.61 32.32 -51.85
C ASP A 17 -49.70 33.53 -50.91
N ASN A 18 -50.30 34.60 -51.45
CA ASN A 18 -50.54 35.87 -50.78
C ASN A 18 -51.39 35.68 -49.52
N VAL A 19 -50.80 35.91 -48.34
CA VAL A 19 -51.53 36.23 -47.12
C VAL A 19 -51.10 37.62 -46.66
N ILE A 20 -51.93 38.61 -47.01
CA ILE A 20 -51.86 39.97 -46.46
C ILE A 20 -52.62 39.97 -45.14
N ILE A 21 -51.94 39.96 -43.97
CA ILE A 21 -52.46 40.57 -42.74
C ILE A 21 -51.30 41.03 -41.83
N GLY A 22 -51.31 42.31 -41.43
CA GLY A 22 -50.78 42.74 -40.13
C GLY A 22 -49.55 43.66 -40.16
N LYS A 23 -49.78 44.96 -40.31
CA LYS A 23 -48.78 46.00 -40.01
C LYS A 23 -48.33 45.90 -38.54
N GLY A 24 -47.13 45.39 -38.30
CA GLY A 24 -46.39 45.54 -37.06
C GLY A 24 -44.92 45.77 -37.41
N ASN A 25 -44.44 47.00 -37.21
CA ASN A 25 -43.04 47.37 -37.44
C ASN A 25 -42.14 46.59 -36.46
N VAL A 26 -41.61 45.44 -36.90
CA VAL A 26 -40.40 44.89 -36.31
C VAL A 26 -39.23 45.69 -36.92
N PRO A 27 -38.35 46.31 -36.11
CA PRO A 27 -37.28 47.13 -36.67
C PRO A 27 -36.36 46.29 -37.55
N ASP A 28 -36.25 46.69 -38.81
CA ASP A 28 -35.43 46.11 -39.90
C ASP A 28 -33.97 45.80 -39.48
N PHE A 29 -33.51 46.46 -38.43
CA PHE A 29 -32.19 46.28 -37.82
C PHE A 29 -32.02 44.95 -37.04
N MET A 30 -33.07 44.43 -36.39
CA MET A 30 -32.99 43.16 -35.64
C MET A 30 -32.97 41.94 -36.58
N ALA A 31 -33.76 41.97 -37.66
CA ALA A 31 -33.75 40.93 -38.69
C ALA A 31 -32.39 40.86 -39.39
N SER A 32 -31.78 42.01 -39.65
CA SER A 32 -30.44 42.12 -40.25
C SER A 32 -29.34 41.48 -39.38
N ARG A 33 -29.38 41.69 -38.05
CA ARG A 33 -28.42 41.03 -37.12
C ARG A 33 -28.63 39.52 -37.03
N GLN A 34 -29.87 39.05 -36.99
CA GLN A 34 -30.17 37.62 -36.98
C GLN A 34 -29.73 36.94 -38.28
N LEU A 35 -29.90 37.60 -39.42
CA LEU A 35 -29.46 37.11 -40.73
C LEU A 35 -27.93 36.97 -40.80
N ILE A 36 -27.18 37.95 -40.28
CA ILE A 36 -25.70 37.88 -40.21
C ILE A 36 -25.25 36.74 -39.30
N ILE A 37 -25.90 36.54 -38.15
CA ILE A 37 -25.58 35.42 -37.25
C ILE A 37 -25.84 34.07 -37.93
N LEU A 38 -26.96 33.93 -38.64
CA LEU A 38 -27.29 32.72 -39.38
C LEU A 38 -26.29 32.44 -40.51
N GLN A 39 -25.87 33.46 -41.25
CA GLN A 39 -24.84 33.35 -42.29
C GLN A 39 -23.50 32.90 -41.71
N ASN A 40 -23.09 33.45 -40.56
CA ASN A 40 -21.85 33.04 -39.89
C ASN A 40 -21.93 31.58 -39.40
N ILE A 41 -23.07 31.16 -38.84
CA ILE A 41 -23.29 29.75 -38.44
C ILE A 41 -23.23 28.83 -39.65
N GLN A 42 -23.86 29.23 -40.77
CA GLN A 42 -23.84 28.45 -42.00
C GLN A 42 -22.43 28.31 -42.56
N GLN A 43 -21.62 29.37 -42.52
CA GLN A 43 -20.22 29.35 -42.94
C GLN A 43 -19.37 28.42 -42.05
N MET A 44 -19.52 28.49 -40.73
CA MET A 44 -18.86 27.57 -39.80
C MET A 44 -19.25 26.11 -40.06
N LEU A 45 -20.52 25.83 -40.38
CA LEU A 45 -20.98 24.46 -40.70
C LEU A 45 -20.34 23.93 -41.99
N VAL A 46 -20.15 24.77 -43.00
CA VAL A 46 -19.46 24.40 -44.24
C VAL A 46 -17.99 24.09 -43.97
N GLU A 47 -17.31 24.92 -43.18
CA GLU A 47 -15.91 24.69 -42.79
C GLU A 47 -15.74 23.37 -42.03
N LEU A 48 -16.62 23.10 -41.06
CA LEU A 48 -16.64 21.83 -40.31
C LEU A 48 -16.86 20.64 -41.24
N LYS A 49 -17.74 20.76 -42.23
CA LYS A 49 -18.00 19.69 -43.20
C LYS A 49 -16.78 19.39 -44.05
N ILE A 50 -16.07 20.42 -44.52
CA ILE A 50 -14.82 20.27 -45.29
C ILE A 50 -13.74 19.59 -44.45
N GLN A 51 -13.56 20.02 -43.18
CA GLN A 51 -12.62 19.40 -42.26
C GLN A 51 -12.94 17.92 -42.03
N ASN A 52 -14.22 17.57 -41.86
CA ASN A 52 -14.64 16.19 -41.65
C ASN A 52 -14.38 15.33 -42.89
N SER A 53 -14.68 15.82 -44.10
CA SER A 53 -14.33 15.14 -45.35
C SER A 53 -12.82 14.92 -45.51
N SER A 54 -12.00 15.90 -45.09
CA SER A 54 -10.54 15.75 -45.09
C SER A 54 -10.06 14.67 -44.12
N ILE A 55 -10.65 14.61 -42.92
CA ILE A 55 -10.35 13.56 -41.92
C ILE A 55 -10.71 12.18 -42.47
N GLN A 56 -11.88 12.04 -43.08
CA GLN A 56 -12.33 10.79 -43.70
C GLN A 56 -11.37 10.31 -44.79
N GLN A 57 -10.90 11.20 -45.68
CA GLN A 57 -9.91 10.84 -46.70
C GLN A 57 -8.54 10.46 -46.14
N ARG A 58 -8.14 11.03 -44.99
CA ARG A 58 -6.90 10.65 -44.32
C ARG A 58 -7.04 9.30 -43.62
N LEU A 59 -8.19 9.01 -43.01
CA LEU A 59 -8.52 7.71 -42.44
C LEU A 59 -8.48 6.62 -43.50
N HIS A 60 -9.15 6.84 -44.64
CA HIS A 60 -9.18 5.85 -45.71
C HIS A 60 -7.79 5.53 -46.27
N ARG A 61 -6.92 6.55 -46.42
CA ARG A 61 -5.52 6.33 -46.82
C ARG A 61 -4.72 5.53 -45.79
N ILE A 62 -4.98 5.72 -44.50
CA ILE A 62 -4.33 4.94 -43.43
C ILE A 62 -4.83 3.49 -43.48
N GLU A 63 -6.13 3.29 -43.68
CA GLU A 63 -6.73 1.96 -43.86
C GLU A 63 -6.10 1.23 -45.05
N ASP A 64 -5.96 1.88 -46.20
CA ASP A 64 -5.31 1.31 -47.39
C ASP A 64 -3.84 0.93 -47.14
N ILE A 65 -3.09 1.77 -46.42
CA ILE A 65 -1.69 1.48 -46.06
C ILE A 65 -1.58 0.25 -45.15
N LEU A 66 -2.53 0.07 -44.22
CA LEU A 66 -2.58 -1.09 -43.34
C LEU A 66 -2.93 -2.39 -44.08
N VAL A 67 -3.64 -2.31 -45.21
CA VAL A 67 -3.96 -3.47 -46.06
C VAL A 67 -2.75 -3.90 -46.90
N VAL A 68 -1.94 -2.95 -47.40
CA VAL A 68 -0.77 -3.24 -48.26
C VAL A 68 0.46 -3.68 -47.47
N HIS A 69 0.60 -3.23 -46.22
CA HIS A 69 1.71 -3.58 -45.33
C HIS A 69 1.20 -4.23 -44.03
N PRO A 70 0.87 -5.53 -44.03
CA PRO A 70 0.38 -6.23 -42.83
C PRO A 70 1.42 -6.31 -41.70
N GLU A 71 2.68 -5.97 -41.97
CA GLU A 71 3.78 -5.94 -40.99
C GLU A 71 3.90 -4.61 -40.22
N ILE A 72 3.06 -3.60 -40.51
CA ILE A 72 2.89 -2.44 -39.62
C ILE A 72 2.18 -2.96 -38.37
N ASN A 73 3.00 -3.34 -37.39
CA ASN A 73 2.58 -4.04 -36.19
C ASN A 73 1.62 -3.18 -35.34
N THR A 74 0.32 -3.35 -35.55
CA THR A 74 -0.74 -2.77 -34.71
C THR A 74 -0.66 -3.26 -33.25
N ASP A 75 0.15 -4.28 -32.93
CA ASP A 75 0.41 -4.68 -31.54
C ASP A 75 1.15 -3.62 -30.71
N LYS A 76 1.71 -2.58 -31.34
CA LYS A 76 2.39 -1.49 -30.62
C LYS A 76 1.46 -0.38 -30.13
N VAL A 77 0.24 -0.26 -30.67
CA VAL A 77 -0.71 0.78 -30.23
C VAL A 77 -1.69 0.16 -29.25
N ASP A 78 -1.38 0.29 -27.97
CA ASP A 78 -2.29 -0.11 -26.90
C ASP A 78 -3.45 0.90 -26.81
N VAL A 79 -4.51 0.61 -27.57
CA VAL A 79 -5.74 1.42 -27.63
C VAL A 79 -6.42 1.59 -26.26
N PHE A 80 -6.09 0.74 -25.30
CA PHE A 80 -6.65 0.79 -23.95
C PHE A 80 -5.72 1.49 -22.94
N ALA A 81 -4.53 1.94 -23.34
CA ALA A 81 -3.58 2.60 -22.44
C ALA A 81 -4.13 3.92 -21.88
N THR A 82 -4.95 4.62 -22.65
CA THR A 82 -5.60 5.88 -22.23
C THR A 82 -6.94 5.67 -21.56
N LEU A 83 -7.58 4.51 -21.77
CA LEU A 83 -8.89 4.16 -21.22
C LEU A 83 -8.81 3.46 -19.86
N LEU A 84 -7.73 2.71 -19.61
CA LEU A 84 -7.54 1.93 -18.40
C LEU A 84 -6.44 2.52 -17.50
N PRO A 85 -6.57 2.46 -16.17
CA PRO A 85 -7.69 1.87 -15.42
C PRO A 85 -8.93 2.79 -15.41
N LEU A 86 -10.12 2.18 -15.36
CA LEU A 86 -11.41 2.87 -15.28
C LEU A 86 -11.55 3.58 -13.93
N LYS A 87 -11.85 4.89 -13.96
CA LYS A 87 -11.83 5.76 -12.77
C LYS A 87 -13.21 6.05 -12.20
N THR A 88 -14.22 6.18 -13.06
CA THR A 88 -15.56 6.57 -12.65
C THR A 88 -16.62 5.57 -13.09
N LEU A 89 -17.78 5.60 -12.45
CA LEU A 89 -18.93 4.77 -12.83
C LEU A 89 -19.39 5.06 -14.27
N GLU A 90 -19.19 6.30 -14.73
CA GLU A 90 -19.50 6.71 -16.09
C GLU A 90 -18.51 6.09 -17.08
N ASP A 91 -17.21 6.09 -16.77
CA ASP A 91 -16.20 5.39 -17.58
C ASP A 91 -16.51 3.91 -17.67
N LEU A 92 -16.90 3.29 -16.54
CA LEU A 92 -17.27 1.88 -16.50
C LEU A 92 -18.49 1.58 -17.39
N LYS A 93 -19.55 2.38 -17.30
CA LYS A 93 -20.75 2.21 -18.12
C LYS A 93 -20.46 2.44 -19.60
N ASN A 94 -19.69 3.48 -19.93
CA ASN A 94 -19.32 3.80 -21.31
C ASN A 94 -18.41 2.72 -21.89
N PHE A 95 -17.45 2.22 -21.11
CA PHE A 95 -16.58 1.12 -21.52
C PHE A 95 -17.36 -0.19 -21.68
N ASP A 96 -18.28 -0.50 -20.78
CA ASP A 96 -19.11 -1.70 -20.90
C ASP A 96 -20.07 -1.61 -22.09
N THR A 97 -20.63 -0.42 -22.35
CA THR A 97 -21.44 -0.14 -23.54
C THR A 97 -20.59 -0.30 -24.79
N LEU A 98 -19.37 0.25 -24.82
CA LEU A 98 -18.42 0.11 -25.91
C LEU A 98 -18.14 -1.36 -26.23
N LEU A 99 -17.92 -2.19 -25.21
CA LEU A 99 -17.71 -3.63 -25.35
C LEU A 99 -18.97 -4.41 -25.75
N THR A 100 -20.15 -3.82 -25.54
CA THR A 100 -21.46 -4.41 -25.88
C THR A 100 -21.91 -4.01 -27.29
N THR A 101 -21.65 -2.77 -27.72
CA THR A 101 -22.15 -2.21 -28.98
C THR A 101 -21.18 -2.32 -30.15
N ASN A 102 -19.86 -2.45 -29.91
CA ASN A 102 -18.86 -2.41 -30.98
C ASN A 102 -18.40 -3.78 -31.48
N THR A 103 -17.80 -3.72 -32.67
CA THR A 103 -17.21 -4.77 -33.50
C THR A 103 -16.27 -5.73 -32.75
N ASP A 104 -16.30 -7.00 -33.15
CA ASP A 104 -15.48 -8.11 -32.61
C ASP A 104 -14.01 -7.76 -32.39
N ASN A 105 -13.46 -6.88 -33.23
CA ASN A 105 -12.06 -6.43 -33.17
C ASN A 105 -11.69 -5.78 -31.83
N LEU A 106 -12.57 -4.98 -31.20
CA LEU A 106 -12.27 -4.37 -29.89
C LEU A 106 -12.30 -5.40 -28.76
N VAL A 107 -13.25 -6.34 -28.81
CA VAL A 107 -13.33 -7.45 -27.85
C VAL A 107 -12.10 -8.36 -27.98
N ILE A 108 -11.69 -8.67 -29.21
CA ILE A 108 -10.47 -9.45 -29.51
C ILE A 108 -9.24 -8.72 -28.97
N ALA A 109 -9.11 -7.42 -29.23
CA ALA A 109 -7.98 -6.62 -28.75
C ALA A 109 -7.93 -6.56 -27.21
N PHE A 110 -9.09 -6.39 -26.56
CA PHE A 110 -9.19 -6.38 -25.10
C PHE A 110 -8.82 -7.74 -24.52
N ASN A 111 -9.37 -8.83 -25.04
CA ASN A 111 -9.01 -10.18 -24.62
C ASN A 111 -7.52 -10.47 -24.81
N LYS A 112 -6.94 -10.08 -25.95
CA LYS A 112 -5.48 -10.21 -26.21
C LYS A 112 -4.66 -9.46 -25.16
N LYS A 113 -5.11 -8.26 -24.76
CA LYS A 113 -4.48 -7.49 -23.67
C LYS A 113 -4.58 -8.21 -22.33
N LEU A 114 -5.74 -8.76 -21.98
CA LEU A 114 -5.93 -9.49 -20.73
C LEU A 114 -5.08 -10.77 -20.66
N THR A 115 -5.02 -11.56 -21.75
CA THR A 115 -4.22 -12.79 -21.82
C THR A 115 -2.72 -12.52 -21.62
N ARG A 116 -2.22 -11.35 -22.04
CA ARG A 116 -0.82 -10.96 -21.86
C ARG A 116 -0.45 -10.66 -20.40
N ILE A 117 -1.41 -10.45 -19.49
CA ILE A 117 -1.11 -10.13 -18.08
C ILE A 117 -0.55 -11.37 -17.37
N GLY A 118 -1.30 -12.48 -17.41
CA GLY A 118 -0.94 -13.79 -16.86
C GLY A 118 -0.64 -13.82 -15.35
N ALA A 119 -0.69 -15.02 -14.77
CA ALA A 119 -0.16 -15.33 -13.44
C ALA A 119 0.14 -16.84 -13.32
N GLN A 120 0.80 -17.26 -12.24
CA GLN A 120 1.05 -18.68 -11.97
C GLN A 120 -0.21 -19.42 -11.51
N ASP A 121 -1.11 -18.73 -10.81
CA ASP A 121 -2.34 -19.27 -10.26
C ASP A 121 -3.59 -18.46 -10.67
N PRO A 122 -4.80 -19.05 -10.62
CA PRO A 122 -6.03 -18.39 -11.04
C PRO A 122 -6.36 -17.13 -10.23
N LYS A 123 -6.20 -17.18 -8.90
CA LYS A 123 -6.53 -16.08 -7.99
C LYS A 123 -5.64 -14.87 -8.27
N GLY A 124 -4.32 -15.10 -8.39
CA GLY A 124 -3.36 -14.09 -8.79
C GLY A 124 -3.67 -13.48 -10.15
N ASN A 125 -4.16 -14.27 -11.12
CA ASN A 125 -4.55 -13.75 -12.43
C ASN A 125 -5.77 -12.81 -12.34
N VAL A 126 -6.79 -13.21 -11.57
CA VAL A 126 -7.98 -12.36 -11.31
C VAL A 126 -7.58 -11.02 -10.71
N GLN A 127 -6.73 -11.03 -9.68
CA GLN A 127 -6.28 -9.82 -8.98
C GLN A 127 -5.46 -8.91 -9.91
N ARG A 128 -4.52 -9.47 -10.67
CA ARG A 128 -3.68 -8.70 -11.61
C ARG A 128 -4.49 -8.09 -12.74
N ILE A 129 -5.46 -8.82 -13.29
CA ILE A 129 -6.37 -8.29 -14.30
C ILE A 129 -7.23 -7.18 -13.69
N ALA A 130 -7.86 -7.41 -12.55
CA ALA A 130 -8.72 -6.43 -11.89
C ALA A 130 -7.97 -5.12 -11.61
N ALA A 131 -6.75 -5.19 -11.09
CA ALA A 131 -5.90 -4.02 -10.82
C ALA A 131 -5.47 -3.25 -12.08
N LYS A 132 -5.51 -3.87 -13.26
CA LYS A 132 -5.22 -3.20 -14.55
C LYS A 132 -6.46 -2.61 -15.21
N VAL A 133 -7.64 -3.15 -14.92
CA VAL A 133 -8.90 -2.68 -15.53
C VAL A 133 -9.59 -1.63 -14.66
N PHE A 134 -9.57 -1.77 -13.34
CA PHE A 134 -10.33 -0.91 -12.42
C PHE A 134 -9.40 -0.14 -11.49
N SER A 135 -9.71 1.13 -11.28
CA SER A 135 -9.12 1.92 -10.20
C SER A 135 -9.81 1.60 -8.87
N ASN A 136 -9.12 1.84 -7.74
CA ASN A 136 -9.73 1.66 -6.44
C ASN A 136 -10.91 2.64 -6.24
N GLU A 137 -10.83 3.85 -6.79
CA GLU A 137 -11.83 4.91 -6.65
C GLU A 137 -13.18 4.49 -7.23
N LEU A 138 -13.15 3.83 -8.38
CA LEU A 138 -14.33 3.22 -8.99
C LEU A 138 -14.91 2.11 -8.10
N LEU A 139 -14.05 1.25 -7.55
CA LEU A 139 -14.49 0.04 -6.84
C LEU A 139 -15.20 0.35 -5.52
N VAL A 140 -14.91 1.49 -4.88
CA VAL A 140 -15.63 1.96 -3.67
C VAL A 140 -17.14 2.07 -3.90
N GLY A 141 -17.55 2.55 -5.08
CA GLY A 141 -18.97 2.67 -5.45
C GLY A 141 -19.60 1.39 -5.99
N CYS A 142 -18.86 0.28 -6.04
CA CYS A 142 -19.25 -0.95 -6.72
C CYS A 142 -19.46 -2.13 -5.75
N SER A 143 -20.18 -3.16 -6.18
CA SER A 143 -20.30 -4.43 -5.46
C SER A 143 -20.62 -5.57 -6.41
N TRP A 144 -20.21 -6.80 -6.07
CA TRP A 144 -20.41 -7.95 -6.96
C TRP A 144 -21.90 -8.26 -7.20
N LYS A 145 -22.68 -8.53 -6.13
CA LYS A 145 -24.11 -8.94 -6.20
C LYS A 145 -25.11 -7.91 -5.67
N ARG A 146 -24.73 -6.62 -5.53
CA ARG A 146 -25.59 -5.53 -5.01
C ARG A 146 -26.07 -5.78 -3.58
N ARG A 147 -25.15 -5.74 -2.61
CA ARG A 147 -25.47 -5.87 -1.17
C ARG A 147 -25.81 -4.53 -0.48
N SER A 148 -25.90 -3.43 -1.22
CA SER A 148 -26.13 -2.05 -0.72
C SER A 148 -26.54 -1.12 -1.89
N GLU A 149 -26.56 0.21 -1.69
CA GLU A 149 -26.75 1.22 -2.76
C GLU A 149 -25.67 1.19 -3.86
N ASN A 150 -24.59 0.43 -3.67
CA ASN A 150 -23.48 0.33 -4.61
C ASN A 150 -23.86 -0.30 -5.96
N PHE A 151 -23.20 0.17 -7.03
CA PHE A 151 -23.40 -0.30 -8.39
C PHE A 151 -23.04 -1.79 -8.55
N LYS A 152 -23.85 -2.54 -9.28
CA LYS A 152 -23.70 -3.99 -9.44
C LYS A 152 -22.74 -4.32 -10.58
N LEU A 153 -21.71 -5.12 -10.31
CA LEU A 153 -20.69 -5.48 -11.29
C LEU A 153 -20.95 -6.77 -12.07
N CYS A 154 -21.52 -7.81 -11.44
CA CYS A 154 -21.47 -9.16 -12.02
C CYS A 154 -22.19 -9.33 -13.37
N ASN A 155 -23.04 -8.38 -13.77
CA ASN A 155 -23.80 -8.45 -15.02
C ASN A 155 -23.11 -7.76 -16.21
N LEU A 156 -21.99 -7.06 -15.99
CA LEU A 156 -21.32 -6.27 -17.01
C LEU A 156 -20.59 -7.15 -18.03
N LYS A 157 -20.56 -6.72 -19.30
CA LYS A 157 -19.85 -7.41 -20.38
C LYS A 157 -18.34 -7.52 -20.10
N VAL A 158 -17.73 -6.47 -19.55
CA VAL A 158 -16.31 -6.47 -19.13
C VAL A 158 -16.02 -7.59 -18.13
N MET A 159 -16.94 -7.87 -17.21
CA MET A 159 -16.78 -8.96 -16.23
C MET A 159 -16.87 -10.34 -16.88
N GLN A 160 -17.75 -10.49 -17.87
CA GLN A 160 -17.86 -11.74 -18.64
C GLN A 160 -16.58 -12.02 -19.43
N LEU A 161 -15.97 -10.99 -20.02
CA LEU A 161 -14.72 -11.12 -20.78
C LEU A 161 -13.54 -11.47 -19.88
N ILE A 162 -13.40 -10.79 -18.73
CA ILE A 162 -12.37 -11.12 -17.74
C ILE A 162 -12.52 -12.57 -17.28
N ARG A 163 -13.75 -12.99 -16.93
CA ARG A 163 -14.05 -14.38 -16.55
C ARG A 163 -13.65 -15.36 -17.65
N SER A 164 -14.04 -15.10 -18.89
CA SER A 164 -13.73 -15.95 -20.03
C SER A 164 -12.22 -16.13 -20.19
N VAL A 165 -11.44 -15.04 -20.12
CA VAL A 165 -9.98 -15.09 -20.27
C VAL A 165 -9.33 -15.91 -19.15
N VAL A 166 -9.71 -15.66 -17.89
CA VAL A 166 -9.14 -16.39 -16.75
C VAL A 166 -9.48 -17.88 -16.82
N MET A 167 -10.73 -18.23 -17.11
CA MET A 167 -11.16 -19.63 -17.19
C MET A 167 -10.54 -20.35 -18.40
N SER A 168 -10.29 -19.66 -19.52
CA SER A 168 -9.55 -20.22 -20.65
C SER A 168 -8.07 -20.48 -20.32
N SER A 169 -7.46 -19.65 -19.46
CA SER A 169 -6.09 -19.88 -18.98
C SER A 169 -6.00 -20.98 -17.93
N PHE A 170 -7.06 -21.23 -17.15
CA PHE A 170 -7.07 -22.19 -16.06
C PHE A 170 -8.30 -23.12 -16.11
N GLN A 171 -8.19 -24.22 -16.86
CA GLN A 171 -9.32 -25.11 -17.16
C GLN A 171 -10.01 -25.75 -15.94
N PHE A 172 -9.29 -25.94 -14.83
CA PHE A 172 -9.85 -26.50 -13.58
C PHE A 172 -10.43 -25.44 -12.64
N TYR A 173 -10.33 -24.16 -12.99
CA TYR A 173 -10.81 -23.07 -12.15
C TYR A 173 -12.31 -22.88 -12.32
N LYS A 174 -13.05 -22.94 -11.21
CA LYS A 174 -14.51 -22.89 -11.22
C LYS A 174 -15.01 -21.46 -11.28
N GLU A 175 -16.14 -21.25 -11.95
CA GLU A 175 -16.81 -19.95 -12.01
C GLU A 175 -17.13 -19.39 -10.62
N VAL A 176 -17.58 -20.24 -9.67
CA VAL A 176 -17.84 -19.81 -8.29
C VAL A 176 -16.59 -19.30 -7.58
N SER A 177 -15.42 -19.88 -7.88
CA SER A 177 -14.14 -19.43 -7.32
C SER A 177 -13.74 -18.08 -7.92
N PHE A 178 -13.94 -17.89 -9.23
CA PHE A 178 -13.77 -16.58 -9.88
C PHE A 178 -14.64 -15.50 -9.26
N GLU A 179 -15.93 -15.78 -9.07
CA GLU A 179 -16.86 -14.83 -8.44
C GLU A 179 -16.40 -14.45 -7.02
N HIS A 180 -15.93 -15.44 -6.25
CA HIS A 180 -15.46 -15.24 -4.89
C HIS A 180 -14.19 -14.36 -4.87
N ASP A 181 -13.16 -14.75 -5.61
CA ASP A 181 -11.87 -14.06 -5.61
C ASP A 181 -11.99 -12.61 -6.12
N LEU A 182 -12.81 -12.37 -7.15
CA LEU A 182 -13.05 -11.03 -7.66
C LEU A 182 -13.91 -10.19 -6.70
N ALA A 183 -14.96 -10.78 -6.10
CA ALA A 183 -15.77 -10.08 -5.11
C ALA A 183 -14.97 -9.71 -3.86
N GLU A 184 -14.11 -10.61 -3.40
CA GLU A 184 -13.17 -10.38 -2.31
C GLU A 184 -12.21 -9.23 -2.64
N TRP A 185 -11.62 -9.23 -3.84
CA TRP A 185 -10.75 -8.13 -4.29
C TRP A 185 -11.45 -6.76 -4.31
N VAL A 186 -12.69 -6.71 -4.81
CA VAL A 186 -13.49 -5.46 -4.83
C VAL A 186 -13.76 -4.95 -3.41
N CYS A 187 -14.02 -5.85 -2.45
CA CYS A 187 -14.17 -5.49 -1.04
C CYS A 187 -12.87 -4.91 -0.47
N PHE A 188 -11.72 -5.53 -0.78
CA PHE A 188 -10.42 -5.05 -0.33
C PHE A 188 -10.05 -3.68 -0.90
N ALA A 189 -10.40 -3.38 -2.17
CA ALA A 189 -10.19 -2.05 -2.74
C ALA A 189 -10.92 -0.93 -1.96
N LYS A 190 -12.11 -1.22 -1.42
CA LYS A 190 -12.83 -0.28 -0.53
C LYS A 190 -12.08 -0.05 0.77
N GLN A 191 -11.58 -1.14 1.36
CA GLN A 191 -10.82 -1.09 2.60
C GLN A 191 -9.49 -0.35 2.40
N GLN A 192 -8.85 -0.51 1.25
CA GLN A 192 -7.62 0.20 0.86
C GLN A 192 -7.84 1.72 0.75
N ILE A 193 -8.86 2.19 0.03
CA ILE A 193 -9.15 3.64 -0.04
C ILE A 193 -9.60 4.22 1.30
N GLN A 194 -10.30 3.44 2.13
CA GLN A 194 -10.70 3.91 3.45
C GLN A 194 -9.49 4.13 4.35
N ARG A 195 -8.43 3.32 4.19
CA ARG A 195 -7.12 3.52 4.84
C ARG A 195 -6.38 4.71 4.22
N GLU A 196 -6.30 4.81 2.90
CA GLU A 196 -5.69 5.97 2.21
C GLU A 196 -6.40 7.31 2.51
N ARG A 197 -7.72 7.31 2.78
CA ARG A 197 -8.49 8.50 3.17
C ARG A 197 -8.29 8.89 4.63
N LEU A 198 -8.01 7.92 5.50
CA LEU A 198 -7.57 8.19 6.87
C LEU A 198 -6.17 8.83 6.82
N ASP A 199 -5.27 8.30 5.99
CA ASP A 199 -3.97 8.89 5.71
C ASP A 199 -4.09 10.31 5.10
N LEU A 200 -5.00 10.53 4.13
CA LEU A 200 -5.21 11.85 3.53
C LEU A 200 -5.81 12.87 4.50
N ARG A 201 -6.63 12.45 5.47
CA ARG A 201 -7.12 13.34 6.53
C ARG A 201 -6.01 13.71 7.50
N GLU A 202 -5.11 12.78 7.81
CA GLU A 202 -3.87 13.08 8.54
C GLU A 202 -2.97 14.02 7.73
N ILE A 203 -2.78 13.79 6.44
CA ILE A 203 -2.03 14.65 5.52
C ILE A 203 -2.66 16.05 5.39
N LEU A 204 -3.99 16.18 5.34
CA LEU A 204 -4.68 17.48 5.32
C LEU A 204 -4.58 18.21 6.67
N CYS A 205 -4.56 17.48 7.79
CA CYS A 205 -4.20 18.02 9.10
C CYS A 205 -2.75 18.56 9.09
N PHE A 206 -1.84 17.83 8.45
CA PHE A 206 -0.44 18.23 8.21
C PHE A 206 -0.31 19.44 7.28
N LYS A 207 -1.08 19.56 6.19
CA LYS A 207 -1.04 20.74 5.29
C LYS A 207 -1.55 22.02 5.96
N LYS A 208 -2.49 21.89 6.90
CA LYS A 208 -2.92 23.02 7.74
C LYS A 208 -1.80 23.46 8.69
N PHE A 209 -0.96 22.52 9.10
CA PHE A 209 0.30 22.77 9.82
C PHE A 209 1.36 23.40 8.92
N GLU A 210 1.49 23.04 7.64
CA GLU A 210 2.45 23.65 6.69
C GLU A 210 2.24 25.16 6.54
N HIS A 211 1.00 25.66 6.44
CA HIS A 211 0.74 27.10 6.40
C HIS A 211 1.16 27.80 7.71
N HIS A 212 0.99 27.12 8.86
CA HIS A 212 1.41 27.65 10.15
C HIS A 212 2.95 27.65 10.29
N ILE A 213 3.62 26.62 9.78
CA ILE A 213 5.07 26.50 9.73
C ILE A 213 5.67 27.56 8.79
N VAL A 214 5.07 27.80 7.62
CA VAL A 214 5.50 28.89 6.72
C VAL A 214 5.36 30.26 7.39
N ILE A 215 4.29 30.50 8.14
CA ILE A 215 4.11 31.72 8.94
C ILE A 215 5.19 31.82 10.04
N LEU A 216 5.49 30.73 10.76
CA LEU A 216 6.50 30.71 11.81
C LEU A 216 7.94 30.85 11.28
N ILE A 217 8.23 30.32 10.08
CA ILE A 217 9.50 30.51 9.37
C ILE A 217 9.65 31.96 8.91
N LEU A 218 8.59 32.56 8.35
CA LEU A 218 8.59 33.99 7.95
C LEU A 218 8.71 34.95 9.15
N LEU A 219 8.22 34.54 10.32
CA LEU A 219 8.35 35.28 11.58
C LEU A 219 9.67 35.00 12.32
N GLY A 220 10.58 34.19 11.76
CA GLY A 220 11.90 33.90 12.34
C GLY A 220 11.85 33.00 13.59
N HIS A 221 10.74 32.32 13.84
CA HIS A 221 10.52 31.46 15.00
C HIS A 221 10.84 29.98 14.73
N PHE A 222 11.21 29.61 13.50
CA PHE A 222 11.45 28.22 13.09
C PHE A 222 12.50 28.13 11.97
N ASN A 223 13.47 27.21 12.08
CA ASN A 223 14.63 27.14 11.19
C ASN A 223 14.41 26.13 10.04
N ILE A 224 14.80 26.48 8.80
CA ILE A 224 14.53 25.70 7.57
C ILE A 224 15.12 24.29 7.59
N THR A 225 16.19 24.06 8.36
CA THR A 225 16.84 22.75 8.51
C THR A 225 15.93 21.69 9.13
N ASP A 226 14.95 22.08 9.94
CA ASP A 226 14.03 21.15 10.60
C ASP A 226 12.87 20.73 9.67
N ALA A 227 12.63 21.47 8.58
CA ALA A 227 11.56 21.21 7.61
C ALA A 227 11.94 20.21 6.51
N MET A 228 13.21 19.80 6.42
CA MET A 228 13.74 18.91 5.38
C MET A 228 13.93 17.46 5.85
N GLU A 229 13.32 17.04 6.96
CA GLU A 229 13.28 15.62 7.32
C GLU A 229 12.33 14.88 6.37
N THR A 230 12.94 14.32 5.32
CA THR A 230 12.40 13.46 4.26
C THR A 230 11.15 12.66 4.66
N CYS A 231 10.10 12.73 3.84
CA CYS A 231 8.99 11.78 3.86
C CYS A 231 9.56 10.36 3.82
N LYS A 232 9.53 9.65 4.97
CA LYS A 232 10.18 8.34 5.13
C LYS A 232 9.42 7.32 4.26
N ASP A 233 10.14 6.42 3.59
CA ASP A 233 9.54 5.33 2.77
C ASP A 233 8.81 4.26 3.61
N PHE A 234 8.75 4.45 4.92
CA PHE A 234 8.13 3.56 5.89
C PHE A 234 7.43 4.38 6.98
N ALA A 235 6.44 3.77 7.63
CA ALA A 235 5.75 4.32 8.79
C ALA A 235 5.99 3.44 10.02
N VAL A 236 5.96 4.04 11.21
CA VAL A 236 6.01 3.32 12.48
C VAL A 236 4.68 3.48 13.19
N ARG A 237 4.16 2.37 13.71
CA ARG A 237 2.92 2.36 14.50
C ARG A 237 2.98 1.31 15.60
N LEU A 238 2.07 1.41 16.57
CA LEU A 238 1.85 0.35 17.54
C LEU A 238 1.52 -0.96 16.83
N ALA A 239 2.10 -2.04 17.36
CA ALA A 239 1.74 -3.40 17.01
C ALA A 239 0.32 -3.70 17.49
N THR A 240 -0.39 -4.52 16.73
CA THR A 240 -1.73 -5.01 17.04
C THR A 240 -1.72 -6.53 16.99
N LYS A 241 -2.76 -7.17 17.54
CA LYS A 241 -2.90 -8.63 17.48
C LYS A 241 -2.94 -9.17 16.04
N ASP A 242 -3.42 -8.38 15.09
CA ASP A 242 -3.45 -8.75 13.67
C ASP A 242 -2.04 -8.82 13.04
N ASP A 243 -1.04 -8.21 13.68
CA ASP A 243 0.36 -8.23 13.22
C ASP A 243 1.12 -9.49 13.63
N ALA A 244 0.57 -10.30 14.55
CA ALA A 244 1.26 -11.42 15.20
C ALA A 244 1.95 -12.37 14.21
N LEU A 245 1.26 -12.78 13.14
CA LEU A 245 1.82 -13.68 12.13
C LEU A 245 2.97 -13.04 11.35
N GLN A 246 2.85 -11.78 10.96
CA GLN A 246 3.93 -11.08 10.25
C GLN A 246 5.12 -10.76 11.15
N ILE A 247 4.89 -10.50 12.43
CA ILE A 247 5.95 -10.35 13.43
C ILE A 247 6.71 -11.67 13.56
N ASP A 248 6.00 -12.78 13.72
CA ASP A 248 6.59 -14.11 13.82
C ASP A 248 7.43 -14.46 12.58
N ASP A 249 6.88 -14.24 11.38
CA ASP A 249 7.62 -14.41 10.11
C ASP A 249 8.88 -13.52 10.07
N HIS A 250 8.77 -12.25 10.48
CA HIS A 250 9.91 -11.34 10.54
C HIS A 250 10.99 -11.79 11.53
N LEU A 251 10.61 -12.30 12.71
CA LEU A 251 11.57 -12.79 13.70
C LEU A 251 12.29 -14.05 13.20
N LYS A 252 11.57 -14.97 12.56
CA LYS A 252 12.13 -16.17 11.92
C LYS A 252 13.14 -15.84 10.84
N ASP A 253 12.80 -14.87 10.00
CA ASP A 253 13.63 -14.50 8.86
C ASP A 253 14.88 -13.69 9.26
N TYR A 254 14.76 -12.80 10.25
CA TYR A 254 15.78 -11.77 10.49
C TYR A 254 16.33 -11.71 11.92
N PHE A 255 15.60 -12.15 12.94
CA PHE A 255 16.06 -12.05 14.33
C PHE A 255 16.72 -13.35 14.79
N TYR A 256 15.98 -14.44 14.91
CA TYR A 256 16.46 -15.64 15.61
C TYR A 256 17.77 -16.18 15.02
N ARG A 257 17.93 -16.13 13.69
CA ARG A 257 19.11 -16.62 12.96
C ARG A 257 20.35 -15.75 13.16
N GLU A 258 20.16 -14.45 13.28
CA GLU A 258 21.26 -13.49 13.35
C GLU A 258 21.57 -13.06 14.78
N GLU A 259 20.77 -13.48 15.76
CA GLU A 259 20.96 -13.16 17.16
C GLU A 259 22.25 -13.86 17.69
N PRO A 260 23.19 -13.10 18.29
CA PRO A 260 24.51 -13.62 18.66
C PRO A 260 24.53 -14.80 19.63
N ILE A 261 23.69 -14.80 20.67
CA ILE A 261 23.69 -15.90 21.64
C ILE A 261 22.98 -17.14 21.10
N ASN A 262 21.93 -16.97 20.30
CA ASN A 262 21.21 -18.04 19.59
C ASN A 262 22.12 -18.76 18.59
N SER A 263 22.82 -17.98 17.76
CA SER A 263 23.75 -18.53 16.76
C SER A 263 24.92 -19.25 17.42
N SER A 264 25.48 -18.72 18.51
CA SER A 264 26.62 -19.33 19.20
C SER A 264 26.37 -20.73 19.77
N ILE A 265 25.11 -21.07 20.06
CA ILE A 265 24.71 -22.40 20.54
C ILE A 265 24.00 -23.24 19.46
N ASN A 266 23.98 -22.78 18.21
CA ASN A 266 23.26 -23.40 17.09
C ASN A 266 21.79 -23.68 17.44
N LEU A 267 21.07 -22.66 17.91
CA LEU A 267 19.70 -22.81 18.41
C LEU A 267 18.72 -23.29 17.31
N ILE A 268 18.88 -22.86 16.06
CA ILE A 268 17.88 -23.00 14.96
C ILE A 268 17.92 -24.32 14.19
N ASP A 269 18.79 -25.27 14.52
CA ASP A 269 18.87 -26.55 13.80
C ASP A 269 17.73 -27.55 14.12
N SER A 270 16.70 -27.16 14.88
CA SER A 270 15.60 -28.06 15.27
C SER A 270 14.20 -27.49 14.96
N ILE A 271 13.37 -28.30 14.29
CA ILE A 271 11.98 -28.01 13.91
C ILE A 271 11.07 -27.76 15.14
N GLU A 272 11.48 -28.23 16.32
CA GLU A 272 10.72 -28.21 17.58
C GLU A 272 10.79 -26.86 18.34
N MET A 273 11.68 -25.94 17.94
CA MET A 273 11.89 -24.66 18.65
C MET A 273 10.68 -23.71 18.56
N TYR A 274 9.93 -23.75 17.46
CA TYR A 274 8.86 -22.78 17.18
C TYR A 274 7.59 -22.95 18.02
N ASN A 275 7.45 -24.08 18.74
CA ASN A 275 6.30 -24.31 19.63
C ASN A 275 6.56 -23.82 21.06
N ASP A 276 7.83 -23.72 21.49
CA ASP A 276 8.21 -23.26 22.84
C ASP A 276 8.52 -21.76 22.89
N LEU A 277 8.83 -21.13 21.74
CA LEU A 277 9.02 -19.68 21.61
C LEU A 277 7.67 -18.97 21.42
N ASP A 278 6.80 -19.11 22.41
CA ASP A 278 5.50 -18.43 22.53
C ASP A 278 5.67 -16.90 22.80
N ASP A 279 6.72 -16.30 22.22
CA ASP A 279 7.17 -14.91 22.36
C ASP A 279 6.19 -13.89 21.76
N ILE A 280 5.12 -14.34 21.12
CA ILE A 280 4.03 -13.48 20.65
C ILE A 280 3.21 -12.91 21.82
N LYS A 281 3.38 -13.40 23.07
CA LYS A 281 2.82 -12.76 24.26
C LYS A 281 3.25 -11.29 24.41
N SER A 282 4.41 -10.90 23.88
CA SER A 282 4.90 -9.51 23.92
C SER A 282 4.14 -8.53 23.01
N VAL A 283 3.28 -9.02 22.11
CA VAL A 283 2.35 -8.17 21.34
C VAL A 283 1.15 -7.76 22.19
N ASP A 284 0.80 -8.54 23.23
CA ASP A 284 -0.41 -8.31 24.04
C ASP A 284 -0.30 -7.13 25.01
N ASP A 285 0.91 -6.65 25.33
CA ASP A 285 1.12 -5.54 26.26
C ASP A 285 0.82 -4.15 25.67
N GLY A 286 0.56 -4.07 24.36
CA GLY A 286 0.18 -2.81 23.70
C GLY A 286 1.26 -1.72 23.70
N VAL A 287 2.51 -2.07 24.01
CA VAL A 287 3.69 -1.17 24.03
C VAL A 287 4.73 -1.50 22.97
N SER A 288 4.46 -2.48 22.12
CA SER A 288 5.32 -2.91 21.02
C SER A 288 5.05 -2.11 19.75
N PHE A 289 6.09 -1.86 18.95
CA PHE A 289 6.01 -1.10 17.70
C PHE A 289 6.46 -1.91 16.50
N VAL A 290 5.83 -1.65 15.34
CA VAL A 290 6.21 -2.19 14.04
C VAL A 290 6.51 -1.06 13.07
N ALA A 291 7.50 -1.28 12.21
CA ALA A 291 7.78 -0.46 11.05
C ALA A 291 7.23 -1.16 9.81
N ILE A 292 6.42 -0.45 9.03
CA ILE A 292 5.76 -0.97 7.83
C ILE A 292 6.16 -0.18 6.60
N ASP A 293 6.34 -0.85 5.47
CA ASP A 293 6.52 -0.18 4.19
C ASP A 293 5.19 0.27 3.56
N LYS A 294 5.28 0.91 2.39
CA LYS A 294 4.11 1.35 1.60
C LYS A 294 3.17 0.23 1.15
N TYR A 295 3.57 -1.04 1.27
CA TYR A 295 2.76 -2.22 0.97
C TYR A 295 2.22 -2.87 2.25
N ASN A 296 2.36 -2.18 3.40
CA ASN A 296 1.94 -2.65 4.71
C ASN A 296 2.62 -3.97 5.11
N GLN A 297 3.84 -4.20 4.63
CA GLN A 297 4.69 -5.31 5.06
C GLN A 297 5.53 -4.88 6.26
N ILE A 298 5.63 -5.73 7.29
CA ILE A 298 6.52 -5.47 8.42
C ILE A 298 7.97 -5.57 7.94
N ILE A 299 8.71 -4.48 8.13
CA ILE A 299 10.13 -4.34 7.77
C ILE A 299 11.03 -4.21 8.99
N GLY A 300 10.44 -4.01 10.17
CA GLY A 300 11.13 -3.94 11.45
C GLY A 300 10.15 -4.02 12.61
N VAL A 301 10.65 -4.52 13.74
CA VAL A 301 9.87 -4.71 14.98
C VAL A 301 10.67 -4.22 16.18
N CYS A 302 9.97 -3.68 17.17
CA CYS A 302 10.47 -3.32 18.49
C CYS A 302 9.49 -3.88 19.52
N LEU A 303 9.76 -5.10 20.00
CA LEU A 303 8.91 -5.78 20.96
C LEU A 303 9.34 -5.40 22.37
N SER A 304 8.39 -4.90 23.14
CA SER A 304 8.62 -4.34 24.46
C SER A 304 7.55 -4.83 25.42
N ARG A 305 7.84 -4.75 26.73
CA ARG A 305 6.88 -5.03 27.80
C ARG A 305 7.01 -4.02 28.93
N LEU A 306 5.92 -3.83 29.67
CA LEU A 306 5.99 -3.11 30.94
C LEU A 306 6.35 -4.07 32.04
N ARG A 307 7.31 -3.69 32.89
CA ARG A 307 7.74 -4.46 34.04
C ARG A 307 7.51 -3.68 35.32
N GLN A 308 7.03 -4.36 36.34
CA GLN A 308 6.82 -3.78 37.67
C GLN A 308 7.86 -4.31 38.66
N ARG A 309 8.25 -3.49 39.63
CA ARG A 309 9.24 -3.83 40.68
C ARG A 309 8.96 -5.16 41.39
N PHE A 310 7.69 -5.48 41.62
CA PHE A 310 7.25 -6.67 42.35
C PHE A 310 6.45 -7.63 41.48
N GLU A 311 6.75 -7.68 40.18
CA GLU A 311 6.13 -8.63 39.26
C GLU A 311 6.41 -10.06 39.70
N VAL A 312 5.35 -10.85 39.88
CA VAL A 312 5.46 -12.29 40.12
C VAL A 312 5.67 -12.94 38.77
N VAL A 313 6.90 -13.39 38.50
CA VAL A 313 7.21 -14.18 37.32
C VAL A 313 6.82 -15.62 37.59
N GLU A 314 5.85 -16.15 36.84
CA GLU A 314 5.56 -17.58 36.87
C GLU A 314 6.73 -18.35 36.24
N ASP A 315 7.17 -19.43 36.89
CA ASP A 315 8.20 -20.31 36.34
C ASP A 315 7.75 -20.88 34.99
N VAL A 316 8.28 -20.34 33.90
CA VAL A 316 8.03 -20.86 32.56
C VAL A 316 8.81 -22.16 32.42
N LYS A 317 8.09 -23.26 32.17
CA LYS A 317 8.72 -24.56 31.92
C LYS A 317 9.32 -24.57 30.52
N VAL A 318 10.61 -24.27 30.41
CA VAL A 318 11.35 -24.33 29.16
C VAL A 318 11.78 -25.77 28.88
N ASN A 319 11.22 -26.40 27.84
CA ASN A 319 11.57 -27.78 27.50
C ASN A 319 12.89 -27.87 26.72
N ASN A 320 13.21 -26.86 25.91
CA ASN A 320 14.43 -26.83 25.12
C ASN A 320 15.67 -26.48 25.99
N PRO A 321 16.65 -27.37 26.15
CA PRO A 321 17.81 -27.14 27.02
C PRO A 321 18.70 -25.98 26.53
N LYS A 322 18.80 -25.75 25.21
CA LYS A 322 19.56 -24.62 24.66
C LYS A 322 18.88 -23.29 24.95
N LEU A 323 17.55 -23.25 24.83
CA LEU A 323 16.78 -22.08 25.20
C LEU A 323 16.88 -21.78 26.71
N ASN A 324 16.90 -22.82 27.55
CA ASN A 324 17.14 -22.68 28.98
C ASN A 324 18.54 -22.11 29.29
N MET A 325 19.57 -22.41 28.49
CA MET A 325 20.89 -21.79 28.65
C MET A 325 20.83 -20.27 28.42
N ILE A 326 20.04 -19.82 27.42
CA ILE A 326 19.82 -18.40 27.13
C ILE A 326 19.12 -17.72 28.30
N PHE A 327 17.98 -18.26 28.75
CA PHE A 327 17.25 -17.68 29.88
C PHE A 327 18.10 -17.56 31.13
N LYS A 328 18.88 -18.60 31.48
CA LYS A 328 19.82 -18.53 32.61
C LYS A 328 20.83 -17.39 32.51
N LEU A 329 21.34 -17.11 31.31
CA LEU A 329 22.25 -15.99 31.10
C LEU A 329 21.53 -14.66 31.34
N LEU A 330 20.36 -14.48 30.72
CA LEU A 330 19.59 -13.24 30.84
C LEU A 330 19.13 -13.00 32.28
N ASP A 331 18.62 -14.03 32.97
CA ASP A 331 18.25 -13.96 34.40
C ASP A 331 19.46 -13.59 35.27
N CYS A 332 20.63 -14.16 34.99
CA CYS A 332 21.87 -13.84 35.70
C CYS A 332 22.29 -12.38 35.47
N VAL A 333 22.26 -11.91 34.22
CA VAL A 333 22.62 -10.54 33.86
C VAL A 333 21.63 -9.54 34.46
N GLU A 334 20.34 -9.84 34.42
CA GLU A 334 19.28 -9.03 35.00
C GLU A 334 19.44 -8.90 36.52
N ALA A 335 19.64 -10.02 37.21
CA ALA A 335 19.84 -10.04 38.66
C ALA A 335 21.10 -9.26 39.07
N GLU A 336 22.20 -9.38 38.32
CA GLU A 336 23.43 -8.61 38.55
C GLU A 336 23.28 -7.12 38.20
N ALA A 337 22.40 -6.79 37.25
CA ALA A 337 22.12 -5.41 36.87
C ALA A 337 21.33 -4.67 37.95
N ASP A 338 20.43 -5.35 38.67
CA ASP A 338 19.64 -4.83 39.79
C ASP A 338 19.07 -3.43 39.49
N ILE A 339 18.27 -3.33 38.42
CA ILE A 339 17.73 -2.05 37.95
C ILE A 339 16.90 -1.37 39.03
N PHE A 340 16.00 -2.11 39.67
CA PHE A 340 15.12 -1.58 40.69
C PHE A 340 15.88 -1.17 41.96
N GLY A 341 17.01 -1.81 42.29
CA GLY A 341 17.91 -1.35 43.36
C GLY A 341 18.69 -0.08 42.98
N LYS A 342 19.14 0.03 41.73
CA LYS A 342 19.86 1.22 41.22
C LYS A 342 18.95 2.44 40.99
N PHE A 343 17.68 2.21 40.71
CA PHE A 343 16.65 3.23 40.49
C PHE A 343 15.48 3.02 41.47
N PRO A 344 15.68 3.30 42.77
CA PRO A 344 14.68 3.04 43.82
C PRO A 344 13.39 3.87 43.67
N GLU A 345 13.43 4.96 42.90
CA GLU A 345 12.29 5.83 42.62
C GLU A 345 11.37 5.34 41.49
N VAL A 346 11.78 4.28 40.77
CA VAL A 346 11.05 3.78 39.60
C VAL A 346 10.33 2.48 39.94
N ASP A 347 9.00 2.46 39.83
CA ASP A 347 8.21 1.24 40.09
C ASP A 347 7.81 0.50 38.81
N VAL A 348 7.82 1.18 37.67
CA VAL A 348 7.48 0.64 36.36
C VAL A 348 8.53 1.06 35.34
N ILE A 349 9.03 0.08 34.58
CA ILE A 349 9.98 0.29 33.48
C ILE A 349 9.37 -0.25 32.18
N LEU A 350 9.75 0.35 31.05
CA LEU A 350 9.50 -0.23 29.73
C LEU A 350 10.77 -0.98 29.30
N SER A 351 10.68 -2.29 29.20
CA SER A 351 11.76 -3.16 28.75
C SER A 351 11.62 -3.43 27.26
N VAL A 352 12.64 -3.10 26.46
CA VAL A 352 12.73 -3.47 25.05
C VAL A 352 13.45 -4.81 24.95
N ASN A 353 12.71 -5.85 24.59
CA ASN A 353 13.20 -7.23 24.57
C ASN A 353 13.78 -7.59 23.20
N ILE A 354 13.13 -7.15 22.12
CA ILE A 354 13.58 -7.44 20.75
C ILE A 354 13.55 -6.18 19.92
N ILE A 355 14.66 -5.90 19.23
CA ILE A 355 14.69 -4.96 18.12
C ILE A 355 15.28 -5.64 16.88
N SER A 356 14.52 -5.66 15.80
CA SER A 356 14.93 -6.33 14.57
C SER A 356 14.51 -5.53 13.34
N VAL A 357 15.38 -5.48 12.33
CA VAL A 357 15.14 -4.80 11.05
C VAL A 357 15.55 -5.72 9.92
N SER A 358 14.67 -5.83 8.94
CA SER A 358 14.89 -6.64 7.75
C SER A 358 16.14 -6.17 7.01
N SER A 359 16.89 -7.13 6.45
CA SER A 359 18.20 -6.86 5.84
C SER A 359 18.17 -5.76 4.77
N LYS A 360 17.08 -5.69 3.97
CA LYS A 360 16.87 -4.68 2.91
C LYS A 360 16.71 -3.24 3.43
N TRP A 361 16.30 -3.08 4.68
CA TRP A 361 15.96 -1.80 5.30
C TRP A 361 16.99 -1.32 6.34
N ARG A 362 18.06 -2.08 6.55
CA ARG A 362 19.20 -1.67 7.40
C ARG A 362 19.87 -0.41 6.84
N GLY A 363 20.45 0.39 7.74
CA GLY A 363 21.12 1.64 7.39
C GLY A 363 20.18 2.81 7.03
N ARG A 364 18.86 2.62 7.09
CA ARG A 364 17.85 3.64 6.74
C ARG A 364 17.17 4.29 7.95
N GLY A 365 17.73 4.11 9.16
CA GLY A 365 17.18 4.70 10.38
C GLY A 365 15.95 3.98 10.96
N VAL A 366 15.49 2.85 10.42
CA VAL A 366 14.28 2.14 10.90
C VAL A 366 14.33 1.82 12.40
N ALA A 367 15.44 1.24 12.88
CA ALA A 367 15.61 0.94 14.30
C ALA A 367 15.62 2.20 15.18
N GLN A 368 16.18 3.30 14.68
CA GLN A 368 16.18 4.58 15.39
C GLN A 368 14.76 5.14 15.50
N GLU A 369 13.97 5.02 14.45
CA GLU A 369 12.58 5.48 14.44
C GLU A 369 11.71 4.66 15.38
N LEU A 370 11.85 3.33 15.35
CA LEU A 370 11.16 2.43 16.27
C LEU A 370 11.43 2.83 17.73
N LEU A 371 12.69 3.03 18.10
CA LEU A 371 13.07 3.44 19.47
C LEU A 371 12.61 4.86 19.81
N SER A 372 12.57 5.76 18.82
CA SER A 372 12.05 7.12 18.99
C SER A 372 10.56 7.11 19.34
N GLU A 373 9.76 6.33 18.62
CA GLU A 373 8.33 6.16 18.91
C GLU A 373 8.11 5.42 20.23
N THR A 374 8.86 4.36 20.53
CA THR A 374 8.84 3.70 21.84
C THR A 374 9.12 4.70 22.97
N ARG A 375 10.10 5.58 22.80
CA ARG A 375 10.44 6.62 23.79
C ARG A 375 9.31 7.63 23.98
N LYS A 376 8.72 8.12 22.89
CA LYS A 376 7.58 9.05 22.94
C LYS A 376 6.41 8.41 23.66
N PHE A 377 6.11 7.15 23.35
CA PHE A 377 5.01 6.40 23.94
C PHE A 377 5.23 6.11 25.42
N ALA A 378 6.44 5.72 25.82
CA ALA A 378 6.80 5.53 27.22
C ALA A 378 6.54 6.80 28.06
N LYS A 379 6.89 7.98 27.53
CA LYS A 379 6.58 9.27 28.18
C LYS A 379 5.08 9.52 28.31
N GLN A 380 4.29 9.17 27.30
CA GLN A 380 2.83 9.31 27.33
C GLN A 380 2.19 8.39 28.38
N LEU A 381 2.79 7.21 28.62
CA LEU A 381 2.36 6.28 29.66
C LEU A 381 2.83 6.69 31.08
N GLY A 382 3.62 7.75 31.21
CA GLY A 382 4.18 8.16 32.50
C GLY A 382 5.30 7.24 33.00
N VAL A 383 5.90 6.44 32.11
CA VAL A 383 7.08 5.62 32.43
C VAL A 383 8.30 6.54 32.52
N HIS A 384 9.15 6.33 33.51
CA HIS A 384 10.32 7.19 33.77
C HIS A 384 11.66 6.56 33.35
N LEU A 385 11.66 5.27 33.02
CA LEU A 385 12.87 4.53 32.65
C LEU A 385 12.57 3.52 31.54
N ILE A 386 13.40 3.53 30.50
CA ILE A 386 13.44 2.49 29.47
C ILE A 386 14.69 1.65 29.68
N GLU A 387 14.53 0.34 29.66
CA GLU A 387 15.60 -0.65 29.69
C GLU A 387 15.73 -1.32 28.31
N VAL A 388 16.98 -1.63 27.93
CA VAL A 388 17.29 -2.54 26.83
C VAL A 388 18.44 -3.46 27.23
N GLU A 389 18.23 -4.77 27.09
CA GLU A 389 19.30 -5.76 27.20
C GLU A 389 19.88 -6.04 25.81
N CYS A 390 21.11 -5.59 25.59
CA CYS A 390 21.78 -5.68 24.30
C CYS A 390 22.75 -6.86 24.29
N THR A 391 22.40 -7.93 23.59
CA THR A 391 23.27 -9.10 23.33
C THR A 391 24.18 -8.90 22.11
N SER A 392 23.94 -7.84 21.32
CA SER A 392 24.68 -7.56 20.09
C SER A 392 25.51 -6.28 20.19
N TYR A 393 26.68 -6.28 19.56
CA TYR A 393 27.49 -5.08 19.41
C TYR A 393 26.71 -3.93 18.73
N PHE A 394 25.88 -4.26 17.74
CA PHE A 394 25.12 -3.29 16.96
C PHE A 394 24.03 -2.59 17.79
N SER A 395 23.27 -3.36 18.59
CA SER A 395 22.26 -2.78 19.48
C SER A 395 22.92 -1.94 20.56
N THR A 396 23.98 -2.42 21.22
CA THR A 396 24.75 -1.62 22.20
C THR A 396 25.25 -0.30 21.62
N ARG A 397 25.82 -0.33 20.40
CA ARG A 397 26.29 0.88 19.72
C ARG A 397 25.15 1.85 19.40
N LEU A 398 24.00 1.33 18.95
CA LEU A 398 22.81 2.13 18.67
C LEU A 398 22.28 2.80 19.93
N MET A 399 22.14 2.06 21.03
CA MET A 399 21.67 2.59 22.31
C MET A 399 22.58 3.69 22.84
N LYS A 400 23.90 3.51 22.78
CA LYS A 400 24.88 4.58 23.12
C LYS A 400 24.66 5.84 22.29
N LYS A 401 24.46 5.70 20.97
CA LYS A 401 24.18 6.84 20.07
C LYS A 401 22.88 7.56 20.45
N LEU A 402 21.89 6.83 20.96
CA LEU A 402 20.59 7.38 21.39
C LEU A 402 20.59 7.90 22.84
N GLY A 403 21.75 7.90 23.52
CA GLY A 403 21.91 8.47 24.85
C GLY A 403 21.62 7.52 26.01
N TYR A 404 21.42 6.23 25.74
CA TYR A 404 21.31 5.22 26.78
C TYR A 404 22.66 5.04 27.48
N LYS A 405 22.61 4.75 28.78
CA LYS A 405 23.78 4.50 29.63
C LYS A 405 23.83 3.04 30.01
N SER A 406 25.02 2.44 29.90
CA SER A 406 25.27 1.08 30.39
C SER A 406 25.31 1.12 31.92
N ILE A 407 24.55 0.23 32.56
CA ILE A 407 24.51 0.08 34.01
C ILE A 407 25.09 -1.25 34.49
N HIS A 408 25.22 -2.21 33.57
CA HIS A 408 25.84 -3.50 33.77
C HIS A 408 26.27 -4.07 32.42
N ALA A 409 27.38 -4.81 32.40
CA ALA A 409 27.82 -5.55 31.23
C ALA A 409 28.52 -6.83 31.67
N LYS A 410 28.23 -7.93 30.98
CA LYS A 410 28.82 -9.24 31.23
C LYS A 410 29.46 -9.77 29.96
N LYS A 411 30.78 -10.00 29.98
CA LYS A 411 31.47 -10.59 28.84
C LYS A 411 31.09 -12.05 28.71
N TYR A 412 30.88 -12.52 27.48
CA TYR A 412 30.60 -13.94 27.22
C TYR A 412 31.74 -14.85 27.70
N ALA A 413 32.98 -14.38 27.59
CA ALA A 413 34.17 -15.09 28.07
C ALA A 413 34.21 -15.30 29.60
N ASP A 414 33.53 -14.44 30.36
CA ASP A 414 33.47 -14.50 31.82
C ASP A 414 32.27 -15.33 32.32
N TYR A 415 31.31 -15.63 31.45
CA TYR A 415 30.18 -16.51 31.75
C TYR A 415 30.52 -17.96 31.41
N VAL A 416 31.06 -18.66 32.41
CA VAL A 416 31.66 -19.99 32.26
C VAL A 416 30.89 -21.09 32.99
N GLU A 417 30.73 -22.24 32.34
CA GLU A 417 30.32 -23.50 32.97
C GLU A 417 31.39 -24.55 32.69
N ASN A 418 31.74 -25.35 33.70
CA ASN A 418 32.80 -26.38 33.59
C ASN A 418 34.13 -25.85 33.03
N GLY A 419 34.48 -24.61 33.37
CA GLY A 419 35.73 -23.96 32.95
C GLY A 419 35.79 -23.51 31.49
N LYS A 420 34.65 -23.47 30.78
CA LYS A 420 34.56 -22.99 29.40
C LYS A 420 33.45 -21.95 29.26
N PRO A 421 33.60 -20.93 28.39
CA PRO A 421 32.52 -20.01 28.06
C PRO A 421 31.30 -20.79 27.54
N VAL A 422 30.12 -20.47 28.08
CA VAL A 422 28.85 -21.10 27.65
C VAL A 422 28.46 -20.62 26.26
N PHE A 423 28.70 -19.33 25.99
CA PHE A 423 28.42 -18.69 24.71
C PHE A 423 29.72 -18.23 24.07
N THR A 424 29.88 -18.52 22.78
CA THR A 424 31.02 -18.05 21.98
C THR A 424 30.51 -17.43 20.66
N PRO A 425 29.83 -16.27 20.72
CA PRO A 425 29.38 -15.60 19.51
C PRO A 425 30.55 -15.17 18.62
N GLU A 426 30.29 -15.01 17.32
CA GLU A 426 31.30 -14.50 16.40
C GLU A 426 31.63 -13.02 16.68
N ASP A 427 32.83 -12.59 16.27
CA ASP A 427 33.18 -11.16 16.30
C ASP A 427 32.17 -10.34 15.49
N PRO A 428 31.77 -9.13 15.94
CA PRO A 428 32.32 -8.35 17.05
C PRO A 428 31.55 -8.49 18.39
N HIS A 429 30.82 -9.59 18.60
CA HIS A 429 29.92 -9.76 19.75
C HIS A 429 30.67 -10.33 20.97
N ASN A 430 30.88 -9.53 22.02
CA ASN A 430 31.74 -9.91 23.15
C ASN A 430 31.08 -9.82 24.54
N GLU A 431 29.98 -9.10 24.69
CA GLU A 431 29.29 -8.92 25.96
C GLU A 431 27.78 -8.75 25.77
N VAL A 432 27.03 -9.10 26.82
CA VAL A 432 25.66 -8.61 27.04
C VAL A 432 25.74 -7.31 27.81
N ASN A 433 24.95 -6.31 27.43
CA ASN A 433 24.97 -4.99 28.04
C ASN A 433 23.56 -4.54 28.42
N VAL A 434 23.33 -4.30 29.71
CA VAL A 434 22.07 -3.74 30.21
C VAL A 434 22.18 -2.23 30.19
N MET A 435 21.33 -1.60 29.37
CA MET A 435 21.37 -0.18 29.09
C MET A 435 20.05 0.48 29.44
N VAL A 436 20.10 1.68 30.03
CA VAL A 436 18.91 2.41 30.44
C VAL A 436 18.88 3.83 29.90
N LEU A 437 17.67 4.35 29.70
CA LEU A 437 17.40 5.75 29.38
C LEU A 437 16.34 6.29 30.34
N SER A 438 16.75 7.26 31.17
CA SER A 438 15.81 8.07 31.97
C SER A 438 15.07 9.06 31.07
N LEU A 439 13.75 9.20 31.24
CA LEU A 439 12.88 9.92 30.31
C LEU A 439 12.60 11.38 30.65
#